data_AF-T1CUY0-F1
#
_entry.id   AF-T1CUY0-F1
#
_cell.length_a   1.000
_cell.length_b   1.000
_cell.length_c   1.000
_cell.angle_alpha   90.00
_cell.angle_beta   90.00
_cell.angle_gamma   90.00
#
_symmetry.space_group_name_H-M   'P 1'
#
loop_
_entity.id
_entity.type
_entity.pdbx_description
1 polymer ?
#
loop_
_entity_poly.entity_id
_entity_poly.type
_entity_poly.pdbx_seq_one_letter_code
_entity_poly.pdbx_strand_id
1 'polypeptide(L)'
;MFLARVPKPLDEVTERDIDLFREHLVLQRHYSKNSLYTTIRGLTCLFRTFGLTVADHQELPRRPERLPRYLSEEETHRLFQAAARSPRDSAIVHVLAFCGLRVGELCHLQLEDVELERNILHVRSGKGDKD
;
A
#
# COMPACT_ATOMS: atom_id res chain seq x y z
N MET A 1 -9.28 16.50 3.99
CA MET A 1 -10.20 15.45 3.46
C MET A 1 -11.08 16.13 2.43
N PHE A 2 -11.42 15.48 1.30
CA PHE A 2 -12.18 16.10 0.20
C PHE A 2 -13.52 16.70 0.67
N LEU A 3 -14.33 15.90 1.35
CA LEU A 3 -15.64 16.30 1.88
C LEU A 3 -15.59 17.42 2.92
N ALA A 4 -14.48 17.53 3.67
CA ALA A 4 -14.30 18.63 4.62
C ALA A 4 -13.99 19.97 3.92
N ARG A 5 -13.53 19.93 2.67
CA ARG A 5 -13.17 21.13 1.89
C ARG A 5 -14.23 21.52 0.89
N VAL A 6 -14.97 20.55 0.36
CA VAL A 6 -16.13 20.73 -0.52
C VAL A 6 -17.36 20.27 0.26
N PRO A 7 -17.99 21.15 1.07
CA PRO A 7 -19.17 20.82 1.86
C PRO A 7 -20.43 20.84 0.97
N LYS A 8 -20.39 20.07 -0.12
CA LYS A 8 -21.50 19.86 -1.05
C LYS A 8 -21.85 18.38 -1.04
N PRO A 9 -23.11 18.01 -1.28
CA PRO A 9 -23.45 16.61 -1.49
C PRO A 9 -22.76 16.11 -2.77
N LEU A 10 -22.48 14.81 -2.85
CA LEU A 10 -21.62 14.23 -3.89
C LEU A 10 -22.18 14.42 -5.31
N ASP A 11 -23.50 14.47 -5.44
CA ASP A 11 -24.26 14.71 -6.66
C ASP A 11 -24.16 16.15 -7.19
N GLU A 12 -23.84 17.12 -6.34
CA GLU A 12 -23.62 18.52 -6.73
C GLU A 12 -22.16 18.87 -6.99
N VAL A 13 -21.24 17.91 -6.82
CA VAL A 13 -19.82 18.13 -7.09
C VAL A 13 -19.61 18.28 -8.59
N THR A 14 -18.91 19.34 -8.98
CA THR A 14 -18.51 19.60 -10.37
C THR A 14 -17.05 19.24 -10.62
N GLU A 15 -16.66 19.12 -11.89
CA GLU A 15 -15.25 18.95 -12.27
C GLU A 15 -14.37 20.09 -11.71
N ARG A 16 -14.92 21.32 -11.67
CA ARG A 16 -14.20 22.48 -11.13
C ARG A 16 -13.89 22.34 -9.65
N ASP A 17 -14.77 21.72 -8.87
CA ASP A 17 -14.52 21.46 -7.44
C ASP A 17 -13.36 20.47 -7.25
N ILE A 18 -13.24 19.49 -8.16
CA ILE A 18 -12.14 18.52 -8.15
C ILE A 18 -10.82 19.19 -8.52
N ASP A 19 -10.82 20.08 -9.53
CA ASP A 19 -9.63 20.83 -9.93
C ASP A 19 -9.14 21.76 -8.82
N LEU A 20 -10.05 22.51 -8.19
CA LEU A 20 -9.73 23.37 -7.05
C LEU A 20 -9.16 22.56 -5.87
N PHE A 21 -9.70 21.36 -5.64
CA PHE A 21 -9.16 20.45 -4.63
C PHE A 21 -7.76 19.96 -5.01
N ARG A 22 -7.52 19.63 -6.29
CA ARG A 22 -6.20 19.23 -6.79
C ARG A 22 -5.17 20.34 -6.61
N GLU A 23 -5.50 21.57 -6.98
CA GLU A 23 -4.68 22.76 -6.78
C GLU A 23 -4.33 22.94 -5.29
N HIS A 24 -5.30 22.80 -4.41
CA HIS A 24 -5.09 22.84 -2.96
C HIS A 24 -4.11 21.76 -2.47
N LEU A 25 -4.23 20.52 -2.95
CA LEU A 25 -3.31 19.44 -2.58
C LEU A 25 -1.86 19.71 -2.99
N VAL A 26 -1.67 20.31 -4.16
CA VAL A 26 -0.32 20.63 -4.67
C VAL A 26 0.26 21.87 -3.99
N LEU A 27 -0.51 22.96 -3.92
CA LEU A 27 -0.02 24.27 -3.50
C LEU A 27 0.02 24.43 -1.98
N GLN A 28 -0.99 23.94 -1.26
CA GLN A 28 -1.11 24.17 0.19
C GLN A 28 -0.64 22.97 1.02
N ARG A 29 -0.81 21.75 0.50
CA ARG A 29 -0.40 20.52 1.20
C ARG A 29 0.92 19.94 0.71
N HIS A 30 1.49 20.48 -0.37
CA HIS A 30 2.75 20.03 -0.97
C HIS A 30 2.79 18.52 -1.23
N TYR A 31 1.68 17.95 -1.73
CA TYR A 31 1.61 16.51 -2.00
C TYR A 31 2.59 16.08 -3.08
N SER A 32 3.26 14.95 -2.84
CA SER A 32 4.04 14.28 -3.87
C SER A 32 3.15 13.79 -5.01
N LYS A 33 3.72 13.57 -6.21
CA LYS A 33 2.98 13.01 -7.36
C LYS A 33 2.27 11.68 -7.02
N ASN A 34 2.89 10.83 -6.19
CA ASN A 34 2.30 9.57 -5.73
C ASN A 34 1.11 9.78 -4.79
N SER A 35 1.24 10.72 -3.85
CA SER A 35 0.16 11.07 -2.92
C SER A 35 -1.03 11.66 -3.68
N LEU A 36 -0.77 12.51 -4.66
CA LEU A 36 -1.79 13.08 -5.53
C LEU A 36 -2.49 12.00 -6.36
N TYR A 37 -1.72 11.12 -7.01
CA TYR A 37 -2.26 9.98 -7.77
C TYR A 37 -3.22 9.13 -6.92
N THR A 38 -2.77 8.73 -5.72
CA THR A 38 -3.54 7.87 -4.82
C THR A 38 -4.81 8.57 -4.35
N THR A 39 -4.73 9.87 -4.06
CA THR A 39 -5.89 10.66 -3.61
C THR A 39 -6.93 10.82 -4.71
N ILE A 40 -6.52 11.19 -5.93
CA ILE A 40 -7.45 11.32 -7.07
C ILE A 40 -8.03 9.96 -7.46
N ARG A 41 -7.23 8.89 -7.45
CA ARG A 41 -7.75 7.52 -7.67
C ARG A 41 -8.80 7.11 -6.64
N GLY A 42 -8.55 7.41 -5.36
CA GLY A 42 -9.52 7.16 -4.30
C GLY A 42 -10.80 7.96 -4.50
N LEU A 43 -10.68 9.21 -4.95
CA LEU A 43 -11.82 10.08 -5.26
C LEU A 43 -12.65 9.54 -6.43
N THR A 44 -12.01 9.15 -7.54
CA THR A 44 -12.69 8.53 -8.68
C THR A 44 -13.40 7.23 -8.26
N CYS A 45 -12.77 6.41 -7.40
CA CYS A 45 -13.39 5.20 -6.85
C CYS A 45 -14.63 5.51 -6.00
N LEU A 46 -14.56 6.54 -5.16
CA LEU A 46 -15.70 7.01 -4.36
C LEU A 46 -16.88 7.40 -5.26
N PHE A 47 -16.69 8.30 -6.24
CA PHE A 47 -17.75 8.75 -7.13
C PHE A 47 -18.39 7.60 -7.91
N ARG A 48 -17.58 6.67 -8.43
CA ARG A 48 -18.07 5.47 -9.12
C ARG A 48 -18.91 4.57 -8.23
N THR A 49 -18.58 4.47 -6.95
CA THR A 49 -19.37 3.68 -5.98
C THR A 49 -20.79 4.24 -5.82
N PHE A 50 -20.96 5.55 -6.01
CA PHE A 50 -22.26 6.23 -6.01
C PHE A 50 -22.87 6.39 -7.42
N GLY A 51 -22.29 5.77 -8.46
CA GLY A 51 -22.79 5.87 -9.84
C GLY A 51 -22.51 7.22 -10.52
N LEU A 52 -21.61 8.04 -9.97
CA LEU A 52 -21.25 9.35 -10.49
C LEU A 52 -19.95 9.28 -11.32
N THR A 53 -19.92 9.98 -12.46
CA THR A 53 -18.79 9.96 -13.42
C THR A 53 -17.98 11.25 -13.45
N VAL A 54 -18.30 12.22 -12.59
CA VAL A 54 -17.67 13.56 -12.56
C VAL A 54 -16.14 13.54 -12.39
N ALA A 55 -15.59 12.46 -11.85
CA ALA A 55 -14.15 12.29 -11.64
C ALA A 55 -13.47 11.37 -12.69
N ASP A 56 -14.19 10.95 -13.74
CA ASP A 56 -13.66 10.02 -14.75
C ASP A 56 -12.76 10.70 -15.79
N HIS A 57 -13.02 11.98 -16.09
CA HIS A 57 -12.23 12.77 -17.05
C HIS A 57 -10.95 13.35 -16.44
N GLN A 58 -10.69 13.08 -15.15
CA GLN A 58 -9.55 13.63 -14.43
C GLN A 58 -8.22 13.01 -14.88
N GLU A 59 -7.33 13.83 -15.44
CA GLU A 59 -5.99 13.41 -15.80
C GLU A 59 -5.15 13.09 -14.56
N LEU A 60 -4.85 11.81 -14.39
CA LEU A 60 -4.00 11.36 -13.30
C LEU A 60 -2.55 11.79 -13.53
N PRO A 61 -1.86 12.32 -12.50
CA PRO A 61 -0.44 12.57 -12.61
C PRO A 61 0.28 11.26 -12.91
N ARG A 62 1.21 11.28 -13.87
CA ARG A 62 2.05 10.11 -14.17
C ARG A 62 2.75 9.67 -12.89
N ARG A 63 2.55 8.41 -12.51
CA ARG A 63 3.23 7.81 -11.37
C ARG A 63 4.69 7.62 -11.77
N PRO A 64 5.66 8.23 -11.06
CA PRO A 64 7.06 7.92 -11.31
C PRO A 64 7.30 6.44 -11.03
N GLU A 65 7.72 5.69 -12.06
CA GLU A 65 8.21 4.34 -11.90
C GLU A 65 9.55 4.43 -11.16
N ARG A 66 9.56 3.95 -9.91
CA ARG A 66 10.78 3.78 -9.15
C ARG A 66 11.13 2.31 -9.20
N LEU A 67 12.37 2.01 -9.57
CA LEU A 67 12.88 0.65 -9.45
C LEU A 67 12.78 0.20 -7.99
N PRO A 68 12.36 -1.05 -7.72
CA PRO A 68 12.42 -1.61 -6.39
C PRO A 68 13.83 -1.46 -5.82
N ARG A 69 13.93 -0.90 -4.61
CA ARG A 69 15.19 -0.91 -3.87
C ARG A 69 15.27 -2.22 -3.10
N TYR A 70 16.40 -2.88 -3.19
CA TYR A 70 16.68 -4.14 -2.50
C TYR A 70 17.96 -3.99 -1.67
N LEU A 71 18.13 -4.85 -0.67
CA LEU A 71 19.33 -4.91 0.14
C LEU A 71 20.43 -5.66 -0.61
N SER A 72 21.67 -5.20 -0.49
CA SER A 72 22.83 -6.00 -0.90
C SER A 72 22.98 -7.23 0.01
N GLU A 73 23.81 -8.18 -0.41
CA GLU A 73 24.15 -9.35 0.40
C GLU A 73 24.76 -8.95 1.75
N GLU A 74 25.66 -7.96 1.75
CA GLU A 74 26.27 -7.42 2.96
C GLU A 74 25.24 -6.72 3.87
N GLU A 75 24.32 -5.94 3.30
CA GLU A 75 23.23 -5.31 4.06
C GLU A 75 22.29 -6.33 4.68
N THR A 76 21.99 -7.40 3.94
CA THR A 76 21.16 -8.52 4.42
C THR A 76 21.85 -9.24 5.57
N HIS A 77 23.16 -9.50 5.46
CA HIS A 77 23.92 -10.11 6.54
C HIS A 77 23.96 -9.24 7.81
N ARG A 78 24.17 -7.93 7.65
CA ARG A 78 24.10 -6.97 8.77
C ARG A 78 22.72 -6.95 9.42
N LEU A 79 21.65 -7.05 8.64
CA LEU A 79 20.29 -7.15 9.17
C LEU A 79 20.10 -8.42 10.01
N PHE A 80 20.58 -9.58 9.53
CA PHE A 80 20.51 -10.83 10.28
C PHE A 80 21.29 -10.76 11.61
N GLN A 81 22.49 -10.20 11.59
CA GLN A 81 23.28 -10.00 12.81
C GLN A 81 22.59 -9.08 13.82
N ALA A 82 21.97 -8.00 13.36
CA ALA A 82 21.25 -7.07 14.23
C ALA A 82 20.01 -7.72 14.88
N ALA A 83 19.29 -8.57 14.15
CA ALA A 83 18.11 -9.28 14.64
C ALA A 83 18.43 -10.45 15.59
N ALA A 84 19.66 -10.97 15.57
CA ALA A 84 20.07 -12.16 16.33
C ALA A 84 19.96 -12.01 17.86
N ARG A 85 19.84 -10.78 18.39
CA ARG A 85 19.70 -10.52 19.83
C ARG A 85 18.35 -10.97 20.41
N SER A 86 17.36 -11.22 19.54
CA SER A 86 16.00 -11.61 19.91
C SER A 86 15.59 -12.82 19.07
N PRO A 87 15.30 -13.98 19.68
CA PRO A 87 14.87 -15.17 18.93
C PRO A 87 13.65 -14.91 18.04
N ARG A 88 12.73 -14.07 18.52
CA ARG A 88 11.55 -13.65 17.76
C ARG A 88 11.94 -12.83 16.53
N ASP A 89 12.75 -11.80 16.72
CA ASP A 89 13.07 -10.89 15.61
C ASP A 89 13.97 -11.59 14.58
N SER A 90 14.87 -12.47 15.04
CA SER A 90 15.64 -13.37 14.19
C SER A 90 14.73 -14.25 13.33
N ALA A 91 13.73 -14.91 13.92
CA ALA A 91 12.78 -15.75 13.18
C ALA A 91 12.00 -14.94 12.13
N ILE A 92 11.48 -13.77 12.50
CA ILE A 92 10.74 -12.88 11.58
C ILE A 92 11.58 -12.51 10.37
N VAL A 93 12.81 -12.05 10.60
CA VAL A 93 13.70 -11.58 9.52
C VAL A 93 14.10 -12.73 8.59
N HIS A 94 14.39 -13.92 9.14
CA HIS A 94 14.72 -15.09 8.32
C HIS A 94 13.52 -15.56 7.49
N VAL A 95 12.33 -15.65 8.09
CA VAL A 95 11.12 -16.05 7.36
C VAL A 95 10.81 -15.06 6.23
N LEU A 96 10.91 -13.75 6.46
CA LEU A 96 10.72 -12.75 5.39
C LEU A 96 11.76 -12.88 4.27
N ALA A 97 13.02 -13.11 4.63
CA ALA A 97 14.12 -13.17 3.66
C ALA A 97 14.11 -14.44 2.81
N PHE A 98 13.79 -15.59 3.40
CA PHE A 98 13.88 -16.89 2.72
C PHE A 98 12.57 -17.40 2.16
N CYS A 99 11.44 -17.10 2.80
CA CYS A 99 10.13 -17.59 2.36
C CYS A 99 9.37 -16.54 1.55
N GLY A 100 9.83 -15.29 1.50
CA GLY A 100 9.26 -14.24 0.65
C GLY A 100 7.85 -13.79 1.03
N LEU A 101 7.44 -14.02 2.28
CA LEU A 101 6.12 -13.64 2.77
C LEU A 101 5.92 -12.13 2.71
N ARG A 102 4.68 -11.72 2.46
CA ARG A 102 4.24 -10.36 2.75
C ARG A 102 4.11 -10.18 4.26
N VAL A 103 4.32 -8.96 4.74
CA VAL A 103 4.16 -8.61 6.17
C VAL A 103 2.78 -9.03 6.70
N GLY A 104 1.72 -8.83 5.91
CA GLY A 104 0.38 -9.27 6.30
C GLY A 104 0.26 -10.78 6.46
N GLU A 105 0.88 -11.57 5.59
CA GLU A 105 0.88 -13.04 5.66
C GLU A 105 1.65 -13.51 6.89
N LEU A 106 2.82 -12.93 7.16
CA LEU A 106 3.61 -13.21 8.37
C LEU A 106 2.84 -12.88 9.66
N CYS A 107 2.09 -11.78 9.68
CA CYS A 107 1.30 -11.39 10.85
C CYS A 107 0.12 -12.34 11.14
N HIS A 108 -0.38 -13.07 10.13
CA HIS A 108 -1.49 -14.03 10.30
C HIS A 108 -1.02 -15.47 10.47
N LEU A 109 0.27 -15.73 10.36
CA LEU A 109 0.83 -17.08 10.45
C LEU A 109 0.54 -17.71 11.82
N GLN A 110 0.02 -18.94 11.80
CA GLN A 110 -0.25 -19.71 13.02
C GLN A 110 0.78 -20.82 13.19
N LEU A 111 0.91 -21.35 14.42
CA LEU A 111 1.83 -22.45 14.69
C LEU A 111 1.50 -23.72 13.90
N GLU A 112 0.21 -23.96 13.62
CA GLU A 112 -0.26 -25.08 12.80
C GLU A 112 0.14 -24.98 11.32
N ASP A 113 0.53 -23.78 10.86
CA ASP A 113 0.98 -23.57 9.49
C ASP A 113 2.46 -23.89 9.28
N VAL A 114 3.20 -24.18 10.35
CA VAL A 114 4.65 -24.38 10.32
C VAL A 114 4.99 -25.86 10.51
N GLU A 115 5.35 -26.54 9.41
CA GLU A 115 5.83 -27.91 9.42
C GLU A 115 7.37 -27.94 9.37
N LEU A 116 8.01 -27.83 10.54
CA LEU A 116 9.47 -27.78 10.66
C LEU A 116 10.17 -29.05 10.14
N GLU A 117 9.57 -30.22 10.30
CA GLU A 117 10.14 -31.49 9.80
C GLU A 117 10.26 -31.53 8.28
N ARG A 118 9.37 -30.81 7.58
CA ARG A 118 9.32 -30.76 6.12
C ARG A 118 9.83 -29.46 5.54
N ASN A 119 10.21 -28.49 6.40
CA ASN A 119 10.53 -27.12 6.03
C ASN A 119 9.43 -26.46 5.17
N ILE A 120 8.17 -26.70 5.54
CA ILE A 120 6.99 -26.14 4.86
C ILE A 120 6.33 -25.10 5.76
N LEU A 121 5.92 -24.00 5.14
CA LEU A 121 5.15 -22.93 5.77
C LEU A 121 3.92 -22.67 4.90
N HIS A 122 2.73 -22.90 5.45
CA HIS A 122 1.45 -22.70 4.77
C HIS A 122 0.99 -21.25 4.92
N VAL A 123 0.57 -20.60 3.83
CA VAL A 123 0.11 -19.21 3.86
C VAL A 123 -1.39 -19.19 3.59
N ARG A 124 -2.20 -19.20 4.65
CA ARG A 124 -3.65 -19.10 4.50
C ARG A 124 -4.00 -17.66 4.10
N SER A 125 -4.56 -17.50 2.90
CA SER A 125 -4.97 -16.22 2.29
C SER A 125 -3.87 -15.40 1.59
N GLY A 126 -3.20 -16.01 0.61
CA GLY A 126 -2.51 -15.27 -0.45
C GLY A 126 -3.48 -14.37 -1.23
N LYS A 127 -2.99 -13.27 -1.81
CA LYS A 127 -3.81 -12.31 -2.58
C LYS A 127 -4.69 -13.04 -3.62
N GLY A 128 -6.02 -12.91 -3.48
CA GLY A 128 -7.00 -13.51 -4.39
C GLY A 128 -7.64 -14.80 -3.88
N ASP A 129 -7.60 -15.06 -2.57
CA ASP A 129 -8.18 -16.27 -1.95
C ASP A 129 -7.60 -17.56 -2.55
N LYS A 130 -6.31 -17.49 -2.91
CA LYS A 130 -5.54 -18.66 -3.32
C LYS A 130 -4.67 -19.07 -2.15
N ASP A 131 -4.88 -20.31 -1.74
CA ASP A 131 -4.06 -21.05 -0.78
C ASP A 131 -2.56 -20.96 -1.13
#